data_AF-A0A7C5NPA8-F1
#
_entry.id   AF-A0A7C5NPA8-F1
#
_cell.length_a   1.000
_cell.length_b   1.000
_cell.length_c   1.000
_cell.angle_alpha   90.00
_cell.angle_beta   90.00
_cell.angle_gamma   90.00
#
_symmetry.space_group_name_H-M   'P 1'
#
loop_
_entity.id
_entity.type
_entity.pdbx_description
1 polymer ?
#
loop_
_entity_poly.entity_id
_entity_poly.type
_entity_poly.pdbx_seq_one_letter_code
_entity_poly.pdbx_strand_id
1 'polypeptide(L)' 'MKSMTCRERFRAALNFQPVDRMPMMEWASWWNKTIERWQGEGLPAELWDSSKVMGYADSSRRKLYRYFGLDDYQHVWLHP' A
#
# COMPACT_ATOMS: atom_id res chain seq x y z
N MET A 1 7.26 2.73 -21.68
CA MET A 1 7.09 1.32 -21.26
C MET A 1 5.64 1.12 -20.85
N LYS A 2 5.03 -0.05 -21.08
CA LYS A 2 3.61 -0.29 -20.75
C LYS A 2 3.45 -0.36 -19.22
N SER A 3 2.45 0.34 -18.67
CA SER A 3 2.11 0.26 -17.24
C SER A 3 1.61 -1.14 -16.89
N MET A 4 2.16 -1.73 -15.83
CA MET A 4 1.80 -3.06 -15.31
C MET A 4 0.90 -2.95 -14.08
N THR A 5 0.03 -3.95 -13.90
CA THR A 5 -0.66 -4.18 -12.62
C THR A 5 0.31 -4.73 -11.56
N CYS A 6 -0.04 -4.65 -10.28
CA CYS A 6 0.77 -5.23 -9.20
C CYS A 6 1.04 -6.73 -9.44
N ARG A 7 0.05 -7.47 -9.92
CA ARG A 7 0.16 -8.90 -10.24
C ARG A 7 1.12 -9.17 -11.40
N GLU A 8 1.00 -8.43 -12.50
CA GLU A 8 1.88 -8.59 -13.66
C GLU A 8 3.33 -8.27 -13.30
N ARG A 9 3.54 -7.14 -12.60
CA ARG A 9 4.87 -6.70 -12.15
C ARG A 9 5.52 -7.71 -11.22
N PHE A 10 4.80 -8.18 -10.21
CA PHE A 10 5.31 -9.18 -9.27
C PHE A 10 5.72 -10.47 -9.98
N ARG A 11 4.87 -10.98 -10.89
CA ARG A 11 5.20 -12.20 -11.65
C ARG A 11 6.40 -11.99 -12.58
N ALA A 12 6.47 -10.87 -13.29
CA ALA A 12 7.57 -10.57 -14.20
C ALA A 12 8.90 -10.44 -13.43
N ALA A 13 8.91 -9.71 -12.31
CA ALA A 13 10.09 -9.58 -11.45
C ALA A 13 10.62 -10.94 -10.96
N LEU A 14 9.74 -11.83 -10.48
CA LEU A 14 10.13 -13.16 -10.01
C LEU A 14 10.59 -14.11 -11.13
N ASN A 15 10.26 -13.81 -12.39
CA ASN A 15 10.72 -14.55 -13.57
C ASN A 15 11.87 -13.85 -14.31
N PHE A 16 12.51 -12.85 -13.67
CA PHE A 16 13.62 -12.08 -14.24
C PHE A 16 13.30 -11.44 -15.61
N GLN A 17 12.04 -11.03 -15.79
CA GLN A 17 11.59 -10.33 -17.00
C GLN A 17 11.65 -8.80 -16.81
N PRO A 18 11.71 -8.02 -17.89
CA PRO A 18 11.60 -6.57 -17.80
C PRO A 18 10.30 -6.12 -17.11
N VAL A 19 10.42 -5.16 -16.19
CA VAL A 19 9.31 -4.57 -15.43
C VAL A 19 9.28 -3.06 -15.62
N ASP A 20 8.10 -2.46 -15.50
CA ASP A 20 7.92 -1.00 -15.60
C ASP A 20 8.52 -0.24 -14.41
N ARG A 21 8.56 -0.87 -13.22
CA ARG A 21 9.35 -0.51 -12.04
C ARG A 21 9.52 -1.74 -11.14
N MET A 22 10.40 -1.66 -10.14
CA MET A 22 10.49 -2.72 -9.13
C MET A 22 9.19 -2.83 -8.30
N PRO A 23 8.79 -4.04 -7.87
CA PRO A 23 7.76 -4.19 -6.84
C PRO A 23 8.16 -3.45 -5.56
N MET A 24 7.23 -2.69 -4.99
CA MET A 24 7.38 -1.90 -3.78
C MET A 24 6.22 -2.24 -2.84
N MET A 25 6.46 -3.15 -1.90
CA MET A 25 5.43 -3.69 -1.02
C MET A 25 5.65 -3.27 0.44
N GLU A 26 4.58 -2.89 1.14
CA GLU A 26 4.58 -2.59 2.58
C GLU A 26 3.89 -3.70 3.39
N TRP A 27 4.68 -4.65 3.86
CA TRP A 27 4.22 -5.86 4.56
C TRP A 27 3.49 -5.53 5.87
N ALA A 28 3.89 -4.48 6.58
CA ALA A 28 3.31 -4.11 7.85
C ALA A 28 2.86 -2.65 7.76
N SER A 29 1.64 -2.46 7.24
CA SER A 29 1.04 -1.13 7.20
C SER A 29 1.15 -0.43 8.56
N TRP A 30 1.18 0.88 8.52
CA TRP A 30 1.52 1.69 9.67
C TRP A 30 0.39 1.77 10.71
N TRP A 31 0.77 1.84 11.98
CA TRP A 31 -0.15 2.16 13.07
C TRP A 31 -0.54 3.66 13.07
N ASN A 32 -1.59 4.00 13.81
CA ASN A 32 -2.11 5.36 13.89
C ASN A 32 -1.05 6.40 14.31
N LYS A 33 -0.14 6.07 15.25
CA LYS A 33 0.90 6.99 15.73
C LYS A 33 1.85 7.47 14.63
N THR A 34 2.20 6.58 13.69
CA THR A 34 3.03 6.97 12.54
C THR A 34 2.27 7.92 11.63
N ILE A 35 0.98 7.65 11.40
CA ILE A 35 0.15 8.49 10.53
C ILE A 35 -0.10 9.87 11.15
N GLU A 36 -0.40 9.93 12.45
CA GLU A 36 -0.54 11.17 13.21
C GLU A 36 0.72 12.05 13.12
N ARG A 37 1.91 11.44 13.27
CA ARG A 37 3.18 12.15 13.08
C ARG A 37 3.32 12.69 11.66
N TRP A 38 3.06 11.86 10.65
CA TRP A 38 3.17 12.29 9.24
C TRP A 38 2.19 13.40 8.89
N GLN A 39 0.99 13.40 9.44
CA GLN A 39 0.03 14.51 9.26
C GLN A 39 0.59 15.82 9.81
N GLY A 40 1.29 15.79 10.96
CA GLY A 40 2.04 16.93 11.49
C GLY A 40 3.23 17.36 10.63
N GLU A 41 3.72 16.47 9.76
CA GLU A 41 4.83 16.72 8.81
C GLU A 41 4.33 17.09 7.40
N GLY A 42 3.01 17.21 7.19
CA GLY A 42 2.42 17.63 5.92
C GLY A 42 1.74 16.54 5.10
N LEU A 43 1.54 15.33 5.65
CA LEU A 43 0.69 14.32 5.01
C LEU A 43 -0.77 14.81 4.98
N PRO A 44 -1.45 14.80 3.82
CA PRO A 44 -2.83 15.24 3.74
C PRO A 44 -3.77 14.39 4.60
N ALA A 45 -4.60 15.07 5.42
CA ALA A 45 -5.43 14.42 6.43
C ALA A 45 -6.49 13.49 5.80
N GLU A 46 -6.98 13.79 4.60
CA GLU A 46 -7.98 13.01 3.85
C GLU A 46 -7.50 11.62 3.38
N LEU A 47 -6.19 11.37 3.46
CA LEU A 47 -5.59 10.07 3.16
C LEU A 47 -5.80 9.07 4.29
N TRP A 48 -6.14 9.53 5.51
CA TRP A 48 -6.32 8.67 6.67
C TRP A 48 -7.54 9.05 7.50
N ASP A 49 -8.46 8.10 7.65
CA ASP A 49 -9.61 8.23 8.53
C ASP A 49 -9.34 7.50 9.87
N SER A 50 -8.91 8.26 10.88
CA SER A 50 -8.64 7.73 12.23
C SER A 50 -9.89 7.24 12.96
N SER A 51 -11.09 7.54 12.47
CA SER A 51 -12.35 7.05 13.04
C SER A 51 -12.65 5.60 12.66
N LYS A 52 -11.97 5.06 11.64
CA LYS A 52 -12.15 3.67 11.20
C LYS A 52 -11.17 2.76 11.93
N VAL A 53 -11.72 1.75 12.60
CA VAL A 53 -10.94 0.64 13.16
C VAL A 53 -10.13 0.00 12.04
N MET A 54 -8.88 -0.38 12.34
CA MET A 54 -7.95 -1.09 11.46
C MET A 54 -8.53 -2.43 11.00
N GLY A 55 -9.42 -2.42 10.00
CA GLY A 55 -10.00 -3.59 9.36
C GLY A 55 -9.39 -3.86 7.99
N TYR A 56 -9.46 -5.11 7.52
CA TYR A 56 -8.89 -5.56 6.25
C TYR A 56 -9.42 -4.81 5.01
N ALA A 57 -10.57 -4.14 5.12
CA ALA A 57 -11.20 -3.37 4.05
C ALA A 57 -10.98 -1.86 4.14
N ASP A 58 -10.05 -1.39 4.99
CA ASP A 58 -9.78 0.04 5.15
C ASP A 58 -9.20 0.66 3.86
N SER A 59 -9.95 1.60 3.29
CA SER A 59 -9.56 2.33 2.08
C SER A 59 -8.42 3.33 2.34
N SER A 60 -8.16 3.70 3.59
CA SER A 60 -7.10 4.64 3.98
C SER A 60 -5.72 4.08 3.63
N ARG A 61 -5.47 2.79 3.90
CA ARG A 61 -4.22 2.11 3.48
C ARG A 61 -3.97 2.22 1.99
N ARG A 62 -4.99 1.99 1.16
CA ARG A 62 -4.85 2.04 -0.31
C ARG A 62 -4.55 3.45 -0.81
N LYS A 63 -5.13 4.47 -0.16
CA LYS A 63 -4.80 5.87 -0.44
C LYS A 63 -3.34 6.17 -0.12
N LEU A 64 -2.84 5.72 1.03
CA LEU A 64 -1.43 5.89 1.40
C LEU A 64 -0.48 5.14 0.46
N TYR A 65 -0.82 3.90 0.08
CA TYR A 65 0.00 3.15 -0.87
C TYR A 65 0.13 3.88 -2.19
N ARG A 66 -0.98 4.45 -2.70
CA ARG A 66 -0.95 5.28 -3.91
C ARG A 66 -0.13 6.55 -3.72
N TYR A 67 -0.28 7.23 -2.58
CA TYR A 67 0.46 8.45 -2.26
C TYR A 67 1.99 8.22 -2.24
N PHE A 68 2.43 7.10 -1.66
CA PHE A 68 3.85 6.73 -1.58
C PHE A 68 4.36 5.93 -2.80
N GLY A 69 3.52 5.70 -3.82
CA GLY A 69 3.91 4.95 -5.02
C GLY A 69 4.10 3.44 -4.83
N LEU A 70 3.52 2.88 -3.76
CA LEU A 70 3.57 1.46 -3.42
C LEU A 70 2.58 0.63 -4.23
N ASP A 71 2.84 -0.67 -4.31
CA ASP A 71 1.93 -1.64 -4.88
C ASP A 71 0.70 -1.84 -3.98
N ASP A 72 -0.49 -1.77 -4.57
CA ASP A 72 -1.78 -1.92 -3.91
C ASP A 72 -2.12 -3.42 -3.77
N TYR A 73 -2.01 -3.95 -2.55
CA TYR A 73 -2.38 -5.32 -2.20
C TYR A 73 -3.10 -5.38 -0.85
N GLN A 74 -3.78 -6.50 -0.62
CA GLN A 74 -4.49 -6.76 0.63
C GLN A 74 -3.95 -8.01 1.31
N HIS A 75 -3.80 -7.91 2.63
CA HIS A 75 -3.59 -9.06 3.50
C HIS A 75 -4.94 -9.65 3.89
N VAL A 76 -5.09 -10.95 3.67
CA VAL A 76 -6.24 -11.71 4.12
C VAL A 76 -5.71 -12.82 5.01
N TRP A 77 -6.11 -12.80 6.28
CA TRP A 77 -5.80 -13.89 7.20
C TRP A 77 -6.90 -14.90 7.10
N LEU A 78 -6.56 -16.09 6.62
CA LEU A 78 -7.44 -17.23 6.60
C LEU A 78 -7.27 -17.98 7.91
N HIS A 79 -8.36 -18.19 8.63
CA HIS A 79 -8.38 -19.10 9.76
C HIS A 79 -8.67 -20.53 9.25
N PRO A 80 -8.14 -21.59 9.91
CA PRO A 80 -8.44 -22.98 9.56
C PRO A 80 -9.93 -23.30 9.53
#